data_AF-A0A200JE78-F1
#
_entry.id   AF-A0A200JE78-F1
#
_cell.length_a   1.000
_cell.length_b   1.000
_cell.length_c   1.000
_cell.angle_alpha   90.00
_cell.angle_beta   90.00
_cell.angle_gamma   90.00
#
_symmetry.space_group_name_H-M   'P 1'
#
loop_
_entity.id
_entity.type
_entity.pdbx_description
1 polymer ?
#
loop_
_entity_poly.entity_id
_entity_poly.type
_entity_poly.pdbx_seq_one_letter_code
_entity_poly.pdbx_strand_id
1 'polypeptide(L)'
;MEKQALCVKAISYQEIVELKDLMERLVSWEELLSVLMAFFAFHSGPINKKQVIKEYYARGQIFQAFYEDYRRLVEVGDALVQKMVKAEKVGK
;
A
#
# COMPACT_ATOMS: atom_id res chain seq x y z
N MET A 1 32.60 15.70 -32.49
CA MET A 1 31.82 15.80 -31.24
C MET A 1 30.77 14.72 -31.27
N GLU A 2 31.06 13.57 -30.67
CA GLU A 2 30.09 12.50 -30.49
C GLU A 2 29.05 12.98 -29.46
N LYS A 3 27.82 13.22 -29.91
CA LYS A 3 26.69 13.39 -29.01
C LYS A 3 26.44 12.02 -28.38
N GLN A 4 26.97 11.81 -27.18
CA GLN A 4 26.43 10.78 -26.29
C GLN A 4 24.97 11.14 -26.06
N ALA A 5 24.07 10.53 -26.83
CA ALA A 5 22.66 10.50 -26.52
C ALA A 5 22.56 9.80 -25.17
N LEU A 6 22.38 10.59 -24.11
CA LEU A 6 21.91 10.08 -22.83
C LEU A 6 20.60 9.37 -23.14
N CYS A 7 20.67 8.05 -23.28
CA CYS A 7 19.52 7.18 -23.42
C CYS A 7 18.85 7.16 -22.04
N VAL A 8 18.15 8.23 -21.72
CA VAL A 8 17.26 8.27 -20.56
C VAL A 8 16.18 7.24 -20.88
N LYS A 9 16.26 6.08 -20.21
CA LYS A 9 15.29 5.00 -20.41
C LYS A 9 13.88 5.54 -20.25
N ALA A 10 13.06 5.36 -21.28
CA ALA A 10 11.67 5.73 -21.23
C ALA A 10 10.94 4.77 -20.28
N ILE A 11 10.45 5.29 -19.15
CA ILE A 11 9.45 4.61 -18.34
C ILE A 11 8.24 4.38 -19.25
N SER A 12 7.80 3.14 -19.38
CA SER A 12 6.63 2.83 -20.19
C SER A 12 5.36 3.38 -19.54
N TYR A 13 4.39 3.77 -20.36
CA TYR A 13 3.08 4.20 -19.86
C TYR A 13 2.42 3.11 -19.00
N GLN A 14 2.64 1.85 -19.35
CA GLN A 14 2.14 0.70 -18.59
C GLN A 14 2.70 0.67 -17.16
N GLU A 15 3.99 0.93 -16.98
CA GLU A 15 4.63 0.99 -15.65
C GLU A 15 4.06 2.14 -14.80
N ILE A 16 3.73 3.28 -15.43
CA ILE A 16 3.09 4.42 -14.75
C ILE A 16 1.68 4.06 -14.29
N VAL A 17 0.90 3.37 -15.16
CA VAL A 17 -0.45 2.92 -14.83
C VAL A 17 -0.41 1.87 -13.71
N GLU A 18 0.47 0.88 -13.80
CA GLU A 18 0.63 -0.16 -12.76
C GLU A 18 0.98 0.45 -11.40
N LEU A 19 1.85 1.47 -11.37
CA LEU A 19 2.18 2.19 -10.15
C LEU A 19 1.00 3.00 -9.62
N LYS A 20 0.24 3.65 -10.50
CA LYS A 20 -0.95 4.42 -10.13
C LYS A 20 -2.02 3.53 -9.52
N ASP A 21 -2.29 2.38 -10.13
CA ASP A 21 -3.25 1.40 -9.61
C ASP A 21 -2.83 0.87 -8.23
N LEU A 22 -1.53 0.62 -8.04
CA LEU A 22 -0.99 0.23 -6.73
C LEU A 22 -1.23 1.33 -5.68
N MET A 23 -1.00 2.59 -6.03
CA MET A 23 -1.23 3.73 -5.15
C MET A 23 -2.70 3.90 -4.80
N GLU A 24 -3.60 3.80 -5.79
CA GLU A 24 -5.06 3.91 -5.56
C GLU A 24 -5.56 2.82 -4.60
N ARG A 25 -5.03 1.59 -4.72
CA ARG A 25 -5.36 0.48 -3.81
C ARG A 25 -4.81 0.67 -2.40
N LEU A 26 -3.69 1.36 -2.23
CA LEU A 26 -3.19 1.71 -0.89
C LEU A 26 -4.05 2.82 -0.26
N VAL A 27 -4.43 3.83 -1.05
CA VAL A 27 -5.28 4.95 -0.61
C VAL A 27 -6.69 4.48 -0.24
N SER A 28 -7.24 3.48 -0.92
CA SER A 28 -8.59 2.98 -0.61
C SER A 28 -8.73 2.41 0.82
N TRP A 29 -7.62 2.09 1.49
CA TRP A 29 -7.62 1.66 2.89
C TRP A 29 -7.63 2.81 3.90
N GLU A 30 -7.38 4.05 3.49
CA GLU A 30 -7.23 5.21 4.39
C GLU A 30 -8.45 5.41 5.30
N GLU A 31 -9.66 5.37 4.72
CA GLU A 31 -10.90 5.54 5.49
C GLU A 31 -11.09 4.41 6.52
N LEU A 32 -10.85 3.15 6.14
CA LEU A 32 -10.98 2.01 7.03
C LEU A 32 -9.94 2.03 8.16
N LEU A 33 -8.71 2.44 7.86
CA LEU A 33 -7.65 2.61 8.86
C LEU A 33 -7.96 3.75 9.83
N SER A 34 -8.59 4.82 9.37
CA SER A 34 -9.02 5.92 10.25
C SER A 34 -9.99 5.45 11.34
N VAL A 35 -10.87 4.51 11.00
CA VAL A 35 -11.82 3.89 11.94
C VAL A 35 -11.11 3.03 12.97
N LEU A 36 -10.07 2.28 12.57
CA LEU A 36 -9.22 1.53 13.49
C LEU A 36 -8.44 2.46 14.41
N MET A 37 -7.85 3.51 13.85
CA MET A 37 -7.09 4.51 14.61
C MET A 37 -7.95 5.19 15.68
N ALA A 38 -9.19 5.57 15.33
CA ALA A 38 -10.13 6.15 16.28
C ALA A 38 -10.51 5.18 17.41
N PHE A 39 -10.70 3.90 17.09
CA PHE A 39 -11.01 2.88 18.10
C PHE A 39 -9.87 2.65 19.09
N PHE A 40 -8.63 2.64 18.61
CA PHE A 40 -7.44 2.47 19.46
C PHE A 40 -6.92 3.78 20.07
N ALA A 41 -7.54 4.92 19.76
CA ALA A 41 -7.17 6.19 20.36
C ALA A 41 -7.32 6.13 21.89
N PHE A 42 -6.48 6.90 22.60
CA PHE A 42 -6.50 6.90 24.06
C PHE A 42 -7.83 7.50 24.57
N HIS A 43 -8.57 6.71 25.34
CA HIS A 43 -9.82 7.15 25.96
C HIS A 43 -9.55 7.64 27.38
N SER A 44 -9.70 8.94 27.64
CA SER A 44 -9.49 9.54 28.96
C SER A 44 -10.76 9.56 29.83
N GLY A 45 -11.62 8.55 29.72
CA GLY A 45 -12.93 8.48 30.40
C GLY A 45 -13.33 7.07 30.80
N PRO A 46 -14.47 6.90 31.50
CA PRO A 46 -14.96 5.58 31.91
C PRO A 46 -15.26 4.71 30.69
N ILE A 47 -14.61 3.54 30.64
CA ILE A 47 -14.71 2.60 29.51
C ILE A 47 -15.89 1.65 29.71
N ASN A 48 -16.78 1.56 28.72
CA ASN A 48 -17.78 0.50 28.66
C ASN A 48 -17.14 -0.80 28.13
N LYS A 49 -16.65 -1.64 29.06
CA LYS A 49 -15.94 -2.90 28.73
C LYS A 49 -16.73 -3.82 27.79
N LYS A 50 -18.05 -3.94 27.96
CA LYS A 50 -18.89 -4.80 27.09
C LYS A 50 -18.91 -4.30 25.64
N GLN A 51 -19.02 -2.98 25.47
CA GLN A 51 -19.00 -2.35 24.16
C GLN A 51 -17.63 -2.50 23.50
N VAL A 52 -16.54 -2.25 24.23
CA VAL A 52 -15.17 -2.43 23.73
C VAL A 52 -14.93 -3.86 23.26
N ILE A 53 -15.33 -4.87 24.03
CA ILE A 53 -15.17 -6.27 23.63
C ILE A 53 -15.94 -6.57 22.33
N LYS A 54 -17.18 -6.08 22.20
CA LYS A 54 -18.00 -6.29 21.00
C LYS A 54 -17.38 -5.63 19.76
N GLU A 55 -16.93 -4.38 19.90
CA GLU A 55 -16.32 -3.63 18.81
C GLU A 55 -14.93 -4.19 18.45
N TYR A 56 -14.18 -4.70 19.42
CA TYR A 56 -12.85 -5.30 19.21
C TYR A 56 -12.89 -6.44 18.18
N TYR A 57 -13.88 -7.33 18.23
CA TYR A 57 -13.99 -8.42 17.24
C TYR A 57 -14.21 -7.90 15.81
N ALA A 58 -15.10 -6.93 15.64
CA ALA A 58 -15.36 -6.33 14.32
C ALA A 58 -14.13 -5.57 13.79
N ARG A 59 -13.44 -4.83 14.66
CA ARG A 59 -12.21 -4.11 14.31
C ARG A 59 -11.04 -5.07 14.03
N GLY A 60 -10.97 -6.19 14.73
CA GLY A 60 -10.00 -7.25 14.46
C GLY A 60 -10.16 -7.86 13.06
N GLN A 61 -11.40 -8.06 12.59
CA GLN A 61 -11.66 -8.52 11.23
C GLN A 61 -11.21 -7.49 10.16
N ILE A 62 -11.48 -6.20 10.40
CA ILE A 62 -11.02 -5.12 9.49
C ILE A 62 -9.49 -5.10 9.43
N PHE A 63 -8.83 -5.18 10.59
CA PHE A 63 -7.36 -5.23 10.66
C PHE A 63 -6.79 -6.45 9.92
N GLN A 64 -7.39 -7.63 10.10
CA GLN A 64 -6.95 -8.84 9.40
C GLN A 64 -7.07 -8.68 7.89
N ALA A 65 -8.20 -8.19 7.40
CA ALA A 65 -8.43 -7.95 5.98
C ALA A 65 -7.42 -6.94 5.40
N PHE A 66 -7.19 -5.83 6.12
CA PHE A 66 -6.16 -4.86 5.75
C PHE A 66 -4.77 -5.50 5.69
N TYR A 67 -4.38 -6.25 6.71
CA TYR A 67 -3.04 -6.84 6.78
C TYR A 67 -2.79 -7.86 5.66
N GLU A 68 -3.78 -8.69 5.34
CA GLU A 68 -3.71 -9.65 4.24
C GLU A 68 -3.58 -8.95 2.87
N ASP A 69 -4.35 -7.88 2.63
CA ASP A 69 -4.24 -7.12 1.38
C ASP A 69 -2.93 -6.30 1.32
N TYR A 70 -2.53 -5.67 2.42
CA TYR A 70 -1.24 -4.96 2.52
C TYR A 70 -0.07 -5.86 2.14
N ARG A 71 -0.01 -7.09 2.68
CA ARG A 71 1.04 -8.05 2.33
C ARG A 71 1.07 -8.35 0.83
N ARG A 72 -0.11 -8.56 0.24
CA ARG A 72 -0.25 -8.79 -1.20
C ARG A 72 0.20 -7.57 -2.03
N LEU A 73 -0.17 -6.36 -1.60
CA LEU A 73 0.22 -5.11 -2.26
C LEU A 73 1.73 -4.89 -2.19
N VAL A 74 2.37 -5.22 -1.06
CA VAL A 74 3.83 -5.17 -0.91
C VAL A 74 4.52 -6.13 -1.88
N GLU A 75 4.02 -7.36 -2.00
CA GLU A 75 4.55 -8.35 -2.97
C GLU A 75 4.39 -7.86 -4.42
N VAL A 76 3.24 -7.28 -4.76
CA VAL A 76 3.01 -6.68 -6.10
C VAL A 76 3.96 -5.52 -6.35
N GLY A 77 4.14 -4.64 -5.37
CA GLY A 77 5.05 -3.51 -5.45
C GLY A 77 6.51 -3.95 -5.65
N ASP A 78 6.98 -4.95 -4.89
CA ASP A 78 8.33 -5.49 -5.08
C ASP A 78 8.49 -6.11 -6.47
N ALA A 79 7.51 -6.89 -6.95
CA ALA A 79 7.53 -7.45 -8.29
C ALA A 79 7.62 -6.37 -9.38
N LEU A 80 6.88 -5.25 -9.22
CA LEU A 80 6.93 -4.10 -10.12
C LEU A 80 8.33 -3.47 -10.14
N VAL A 81 8.93 -3.27 -8.96
CA VAL A 81 10.30 -2.74 -8.83
C VAL A 81 11.31 -3.68 -9.48
N GLN A 82 11.21 -4.99 -9.23
CA GLN A 82 12.11 -5.98 -9.85
C GLN A 82 11.98 -6.02 -11.36
N LYS A 83 10.78 -5.83 -11.92
CA LYS A 83 10.54 -5.72 -13.37
C LYS A 83 11.27 -4.49 -13.93
N MET A 84 11.12 -3.33 -13.29
CA MET A 84 11.82 -2.09 -13.68
C MET A 84 13.35 -2.24 -13.61
N VAL A 85 13.88 -2.85 -12.54
CA VAL A 85 15.33 -3.11 -12.38
C VAL A 85 15.85 -4.10 -13.41
N LYS A 86 15.10 -5.14 -13.76
CA LYS A 86 15.49 -6.08 -14.83
C LYS A 86 15.48 -5.39 -16.20
N ALA A 87 14.47 -4.57 -16.48
CA ALA A 87 14.45 -3.75 -17.68
C ALA A 87 15.65 -2.78 -17.71
N GLU A 88 16.13 -2.31 -16.55
CA GLU A 88 17.37 -1.53 -16.43
C GLU A 88 18.62 -2.33 -16.84
N LYS A 89 18.74 -3.59 -16.41
CA LYS A 89 19.92 -4.44 -16.68
C LYS A 89 20.04 -4.92 -18.14
N VAL A 90 18.93 -5.11 -18.85
CA VAL A 90 18.92 -5.62 -20.24
C VAL A 90 19.26 -4.54 -21.29
N GLY A 91 19.20 -3.26 -20.91
CA GLY A 91 19.59 -2.13 -21.79
C GLY A 91 20.95 -1.52 -21.48
N LYS A 92 21.83 -2.28 -20.81
CA LYS A 92 23.28 -2.05 -20.73
C LYS A 92 23.96 -3.07 -21.64
#